data_AF-A0AAE1U7H8-F1
#
_entry.id   AF-A0AAE1U7H8-F1
#
_cell.length_a   1.000
_cell.length_b   1.000
_cell.length_c   1.000
_cell.angle_alpha   90.00
_cell.angle_beta   90.00
_cell.angle_gamma   90.00
#
_symmetry.space_group_name_H-M   'P 1'
#
loop_
_entity.id
_entity.type
_entity.pdbx_description
1 polymer ?
#
loop_
_entity_poly.entity_id
_entity_poly.type
_entity_poly.pdbx_seq_one_letter_code
_entity_poly.pdbx_strand_id
1 'polypeptide(L)'
;MAGCGVSADRGATHRLIETSEVSLYREVYSKLHFLPRSEIMALVAGGEYSFICLKTPIEFTMVTKFSKVYAETRFHVAQEEFFPGGYTWGFPKGSPYRKIIDRMMGRCVMSGLTRKWLGDTYSLYQREYTEERSTLEPEEALTSSDNGLVVLGIVHFQGPFFILFLGAGGGVLLLLLELLTSRL
;
A
#
# COMPACT_ATOMS: atom_id res chain seq x y z
N MET A 1 -10.80 -9.20 13.70
CA MET A 1 -10.68 -10.18 12.60
C MET A 1 -9.29 -10.77 12.68
N ALA A 2 -9.18 -12.10 12.78
CA ALA A 2 -7.89 -12.77 12.77
C ALA A 2 -7.39 -12.79 11.31
N GLY A 3 -6.58 -11.81 10.94
CA GLY A 3 -6.02 -11.70 9.59
C GLY A 3 -5.13 -12.90 9.31
N CYS A 4 -5.48 -13.66 8.27
CA CYS A 4 -4.70 -14.78 7.81
C CYS A 4 -3.55 -14.24 6.93
N GLY A 5 -2.31 -14.61 7.25
CA GLY A 5 -1.13 -14.20 6.50
C GLY A 5 -0.93 -15.10 5.29
N VAL A 6 -0.67 -14.52 4.12
CA VAL A 6 -0.26 -15.26 2.92
C VAL A 6 1.15 -14.88 2.50
N SER A 7 1.92 -15.84 2.00
CA SER A 7 3.25 -15.63 1.41
C SER A 7 3.37 -16.38 0.09
N ALA A 8 4.04 -15.76 -0.89
CA ALA A 8 4.13 -16.27 -2.25
C ALA A 8 5.31 -17.22 -2.47
N ASP A 9 6.26 -17.26 -1.54
CA ASP A 9 7.57 -17.88 -1.81
C ASP A 9 8.14 -18.59 -0.59
N ARG A 10 8.73 -19.77 -0.84
CA ARG A 10 9.54 -20.53 0.12
C ARG A 10 11.00 -20.07 0.09
N GLY A 11 11.22 -18.77 -0.10
CA GLY A 11 12.52 -18.14 -0.18
C GLY A 11 13.15 -17.84 1.18
N ALA A 12 13.99 -16.81 1.22
CA ALA A 12 14.70 -16.39 2.44
C ALA A 12 13.75 -16.05 3.59
N THR A 13 12.63 -15.37 3.31
CA THR A 13 11.63 -15.00 4.33
C THR A 13 10.96 -16.22 4.96
N HIS A 14 10.63 -17.25 4.15
CA HIS A 14 10.09 -18.50 4.68
C HIS A 14 11.08 -19.14 5.65
N ARG A 15 12.32 -19.32 5.21
CA ARG A 15 13.35 -19.97 6.03
C ARG A 15 13.65 -19.18 7.29
N LEU A 16 13.69 -17.85 7.21
CA LEU A 16 13.88 -16.97 8.36
C LEU A 16 12.82 -17.20 9.43
N ILE A 17 11.53 -17.20 9.03
CA ILE A 17 10.41 -17.36 9.96
C ILE A 17 10.38 -18.80 10.51
N GLU A 18 10.59 -19.79 9.64
CA GLU A 18 10.63 -21.22 9.98
C GLU A 18 11.73 -21.55 11.00
N THR A 19 12.94 -21.06 10.78
CA THR A 19 14.09 -21.36 11.67
C THR A 19 14.18 -20.40 12.85
N SER A 20 13.19 -19.53 13.05
CA SER A 20 13.28 -18.52 14.10
C SER A 20 13.13 -19.12 15.51
N GLU A 21 13.90 -18.61 16.44
CA GLU A 21 13.78 -18.93 17.87
C GLU A 21 12.72 -18.06 18.57
N VAL A 22 12.29 -16.97 17.94
CA VAL A 22 11.29 -16.05 18.49
C VAL A 22 9.90 -16.68 18.42
N SER A 23 9.22 -16.79 19.56
CA SER A 23 7.89 -17.40 19.68
C SER A 23 6.86 -16.75 18.76
N LEU A 24 6.89 -15.42 18.63
CA LEU A 24 6.00 -14.66 17.75
C LEU A 24 6.10 -15.11 16.28
N TYR A 25 7.32 -15.32 15.77
CA TYR A 25 7.49 -15.77 14.38
C TYR A 25 7.00 -17.20 14.17
N ARG A 26 7.15 -18.08 15.16
CA ARG A 26 6.58 -19.44 15.10
C ARG A 26 5.05 -19.42 15.11
N GLU A 27 4.45 -18.53 15.89
CA GLU A 27 2.99 -18.35 15.90
C GLU A 27 2.51 -17.84 14.54
N VAL A 28 3.15 -16.81 13.98
CA VAL A 28 2.85 -16.30 12.64
C VAL A 28 3.03 -17.39 11.58
N TYR A 29 4.10 -18.19 11.66
CA TYR A 29 4.36 -19.31 10.76
C TYR A 29 3.24 -20.34 10.78
N SER A 30 2.72 -20.69 11.95
CA SER A 30 1.63 -21.67 12.09
C SER A 30 0.31 -21.23 11.43
N LYS A 31 0.17 -19.92 11.16
CA LYS A 31 -1.00 -19.30 10.53
C LYS A 31 -0.73 -18.82 9.10
N LEU A 32 0.49 -19.04 8.57
CA LEU A 32 0.89 -18.60 7.24
C LEU A 32 0.45 -19.60 6.18
N HIS A 33 -0.22 -19.11 5.14
CA HIS A 33 -0.60 -19.89 3.97
C HIS A 33 0.30 -19.55 2.78
N PHE A 34 0.75 -20.59 2.08
CA PHE A 34 1.61 -20.43 0.90
C PHE A 34 0.78 -20.65 -0.36
N LEU A 35 0.60 -19.59 -1.13
CA LEU A 35 -0.23 -19.58 -2.33
C LEU A 35 0.56 -19.01 -3.53
N PRO A 36 0.19 -19.33 -4.78
CA PRO A 36 0.77 -18.70 -5.94
C PRO A 36 0.61 -17.18 -5.93
N ARG A 37 1.63 -16.44 -6.39
CA ARG A 37 1.63 -14.96 -6.39
C ARG A 37 0.42 -14.35 -7.11
N SER A 38 -0.04 -14.99 -8.18
CA SER A 38 -1.21 -14.56 -8.96
C SER A 38 -2.51 -14.55 -8.15
N GLU A 39 -2.67 -15.48 -7.21
CA GLU A 39 -3.87 -15.63 -6.40
C GLU A 39 -3.84 -14.71 -5.17
N ILE A 40 -2.65 -14.51 -4.60
CA ILE A 40 -2.46 -13.72 -3.37
C ILE A 40 -2.99 -12.30 -3.52
N MET A 41 -2.69 -11.62 -4.63
CA MET A 41 -3.10 -10.22 -4.80
C MET A 41 -4.62 -10.07 -4.89
N ALA A 42 -5.32 -11.05 -5.46
CA ALA A 42 -6.79 -11.06 -5.50
C ALA A 42 -7.37 -11.23 -4.08
N LEU A 43 -6.78 -12.11 -3.27
CA LEU A 43 -7.19 -12.34 -1.89
C LEU A 43 -6.94 -11.11 -0.99
N VAL A 44 -5.80 -10.45 -1.16
CA VAL A 44 -5.48 -9.19 -0.45
C VAL A 44 -6.43 -8.08 -0.90
N ALA A 45 -6.74 -7.98 -2.20
CA ALA A 45 -7.71 -7.02 -2.72
C ALA A 45 -9.12 -7.23 -2.16
N GLY A 46 -9.47 -8.47 -1.80
CA GLY A 46 -10.70 -8.80 -1.09
C GLY A 46 -10.74 -8.33 0.38
N GLY A 47 -9.61 -7.89 0.94
CA GLY A 47 -9.52 -7.35 2.31
C GLY A 47 -9.45 -8.40 3.42
N GLU A 48 -9.50 -9.69 3.08
CA GLU A 48 -9.51 -10.79 4.06
C GLU A 48 -8.09 -11.25 4.47
N TYR A 49 -7.10 -10.97 3.62
CA TYR A 49 -5.74 -11.48 3.77
C TYR A 49 -4.70 -10.37 3.82
N SER A 50 -3.63 -10.62 4.57
CA SER A 50 -2.42 -9.79 4.57
C SER A 50 -1.29 -10.52 3.86
N PHE A 51 -0.52 -9.81 3.03
CA PHE A 51 0.60 -10.40 2.31
C PHE A 51 1.95 -10.00 2.92
N ILE A 52 2.77 -11.01 3.22
CA ILE A 52 4.12 -10.80 3.75
C ILE A 52 5.14 -11.11 2.65
N CYS A 53 5.89 -10.09 2.23
CA CYS A 53 6.98 -10.22 1.27
C CYS A 53 8.03 -9.13 1.50
N LEU A 54 9.09 -9.14 0.69
CA LEU A 54 10.04 -8.04 0.63
C LEU A 54 9.31 -6.76 0.18
N LYS A 55 9.74 -5.63 0.73
CA LYS A 55 9.12 -4.32 0.50
C LYS A 55 9.22 -3.87 -0.95
N THR A 56 10.42 -3.91 -1.54
CA THR A 56 10.65 -3.41 -2.91
C THR A 56 9.77 -4.08 -3.97
N PRO A 57 9.57 -5.42 -3.99
CA PRO A 57 8.62 -6.04 -4.91
C PRO A 57 7.15 -5.65 -4.68
N ILE A 58 6.74 -5.45 -3.42
CA ILE A 58 5.39 -4.98 -3.08
C ILE A 58 5.19 -3.57 -3.62
N GLU A 59 6.10 -2.65 -3.27
CA GLU A 59 6.06 -1.25 -3.73
C GLU A 59 6.05 -1.18 -5.26
N PHE A 60 6.91 -1.95 -5.93
CA PHE A 60 6.94 -2.01 -7.38
C PHE A 60 5.62 -2.50 -7.96
N THR A 61 5.05 -3.58 -7.42
CA THR A 61 3.76 -4.12 -7.88
C THR A 61 2.63 -3.12 -7.64
N MET A 62 2.67 -2.40 -6.52
CA MET A 62 1.69 -1.38 -6.20
C MET A 62 1.79 -0.18 -7.14
N VAL A 63 2.98 0.33 -7.42
CA VAL A 63 3.18 1.45 -8.35
C VAL A 63 2.76 1.07 -9.77
N THR A 64 3.10 -0.15 -10.21
CA THR A 64 2.87 -0.57 -11.61
C THR A 64 1.46 -1.05 -11.89
N LYS A 65 0.83 -1.79 -10.98
CA LYS A 65 -0.45 -2.47 -11.25
C LYS A 65 -1.65 -1.87 -10.52
N PHE A 66 -1.43 -1.25 -9.35
CA PHE A 66 -2.50 -0.91 -8.42
C PHE A 66 -2.60 0.57 -8.07
N SER A 67 -1.59 1.37 -8.40
CA SER A 67 -1.64 2.82 -8.27
C SER A 67 -2.33 3.37 -9.50
N LYS A 68 -3.49 4.00 -9.29
CA LYS A 68 -4.05 4.87 -10.32
C LYS A 68 -3.14 6.09 -10.52
N VAL A 69 -3.33 6.80 -11.63
CA VAL A 69 -2.64 8.07 -11.95
C VAL A 69 -2.71 9.09 -10.79
N TYR A 70 -3.71 8.96 -9.90
CA TYR A 70 -3.93 9.83 -8.74
C TYR A 70 -3.45 9.27 -7.39
N ALA A 71 -2.55 8.30 -7.37
CA ALA A 71 -1.90 7.75 -6.16
C ALA A 71 -2.84 7.07 -5.13
N GLU A 72 -4.13 6.89 -5.44
CA GLU A 72 -5.00 6.07 -4.61
C GLU A 72 -4.74 4.58 -4.87
N THR A 73 -4.04 3.96 -3.93
CA THR A 73 -3.89 2.51 -3.83
C THR A 73 -4.89 1.98 -2.79
N ARG A 74 -5.63 0.93 -3.14
CA ARG A 74 -6.51 0.20 -2.19
C ARG A 74 -5.72 -0.63 -1.17
N PHE A 75 -4.41 -0.74 -1.35
CA PHE A 75 -3.51 -1.48 -0.49
C PHE A 75 -2.81 -0.54 0.47
N HIS A 76 -2.72 -0.97 1.73
CA HIS A 76 -1.90 -0.33 2.75
C HIS A 76 -0.65 -1.17 2.98
N VAL A 77 0.52 -0.57 2.78
CA VAL A 77 1.81 -1.18 3.16
C VAL A 77 2.13 -0.76 4.59
N ALA A 78 2.53 -1.72 5.42
CA ALA A 78 3.02 -1.41 6.75
C ALA A 78 4.23 -0.45 6.66
N GLN A 79 4.24 0.58 7.49
CA GLN A 79 5.35 1.55 7.52
C GLN A 79 6.63 0.93 8.11
N GLU A 80 6.45 0.00 9.05
CA GLU A 80 7.54 -0.68 9.72
C GLU A 80 7.97 -1.95 8.97
N GLU A 81 9.28 -2.13 8.89
CA GLU A 81 9.88 -3.33 8.31
C GLU A 81 10.13 -4.35 9.43
N PHE A 82 9.46 -5.49 9.35
CA PHE A 82 9.62 -6.58 10.32
C PHE A 82 10.98 -7.29 10.24
N PHE A 83 11.64 -7.18 9.09
CA PHE A 83 12.95 -7.76 8.85
C PHE A 83 13.79 -6.80 7.99
N PRO A 84 14.96 -6.35 8.47
CA PRO A 84 15.87 -5.54 7.67
C PRO A 84 16.58 -6.44 6.64
N GLY A 85 15.85 -6.81 5.59
CA GLY A 85 16.35 -7.57 4.46
C GLY A 85 16.84 -6.63 3.37
N GLY A 86 17.99 -6.95 2.77
CA GLY A 86 18.55 -6.20 1.64
C GLY A 86 18.89 -7.09 0.46
N TYR A 87 18.96 -6.49 -0.72
CA TYR A 87 19.53 -7.13 -1.90
C TYR A 87 21.05 -7.00 -1.87
N THR A 88 21.76 -8.10 -2.12
CA THR A 88 23.22 -8.13 -2.12
C THR A 88 23.73 -8.88 -3.34
N TRP A 89 24.99 -8.62 -3.70
CA TRP A 89 25.67 -9.40 -4.73
C TRP A 89 26.35 -10.61 -4.10
N GLY A 90 26.02 -11.81 -4.58
CA GLY A 90 26.69 -13.05 -4.21
C GLY A 90 28.01 -13.21 -4.96
N PHE A 91 29.10 -13.48 -4.24
CA PHE A 91 30.40 -13.76 -4.84
C PHE A 91 30.96 -15.11 -4.36
N PRO A 92 31.69 -15.85 -5.21
CA PRO A 92 32.47 -16.99 -4.77
C PRO A 92 33.43 -16.60 -3.65
N LYS A 93 33.65 -17.53 -2.70
CA LYS A 93 34.60 -17.33 -1.61
C LYS A 93 35.99 -17.05 -2.17
N GLY A 94 36.62 -15.97 -1.71
CA GLY A 94 37.94 -15.54 -2.19
C GLY A 94 37.93 -14.71 -3.48
N SER A 95 36.75 -14.35 -4.02
CA SER A 95 36.67 -13.50 -5.22
C SER A 95 37.42 -12.17 -5.02
N PRO A 96 38.36 -11.81 -5.92
CA PRO A 96 39.08 -10.55 -5.84
C PRO A 96 38.16 -9.35 -6.14
N TYR A 97 37.04 -9.57 -6.83
CA TYR A 97 36.11 -8.52 -7.24
C TYR A 97 35.24 -7.98 -6.11
N ARG A 98 35.03 -8.76 -5.04
CA ARG A 98 34.15 -8.38 -3.93
C ARG A 98 34.50 -7.00 -3.38
N LYS A 99 35.78 -6.76 -3.04
CA LYS A 99 36.24 -5.49 -2.46
C LYS A 99 36.07 -4.30 -3.41
N ILE A 100 36.23 -4.54 -4.71
CA ILE A 100 36.13 -3.49 -5.74
C ILE A 100 34.66 -3.11 -5.90
N ILE A 101 33.78 -4.10 -6.04
CA ILE A 101 32.34 -3.88 -6.21
C ILE A 101 31.74 -3.27 -4.94
N ASP A 102 32.09 -3.75 -3.75
CA ASP A 102 31.63 -3.17 -2.48
C ASP A 102 31.95 -1.67 -2.40
N ARG A 103 33.17 -1.27 -2.81
CA ARG A 103 33.58 0.14 -2.84
C ARG A 103 32.79 0.95 -3.88
N MET A 104 32.55 0.39 -5.06
CA MET A 104 31.76 1.06 -6.10
C MET A 104 30.30 1.21 -5.68
N MET A 105 29.70 0.16 -5.14
CA MET A 105 28.33 0.17 -4.63
C MET A 105 28.18 1.17 -3.48
N GLY A 106 29.14 1.22 -2.55
CA GLY A 106 29.15 2.22 -1.49
C GLY A 106 29.12 3.65 -2.05
N ARG A 107 29.89 3.95 -3.10
CA ARG A 107 29.85 5.26 -3.77
C ARG A 107 28.51 5.54 -4.44
N CYS A 108 27.91 4.56 -5.10
CA CYS A 108 26.57 4.70 -5.71
C CYS A 108 25.47 4.95 -4.68
N VAL A 109 25.55 4.32 -3.51
CA VAL A 109 24.60 4.55 -2.41
C VAL A 109 24.81 5.95 -1.83
N MET A 110 26.06 6.33 -1.51
CA MET A 110 26.37 7.64 -0.94
C MET A 110 26.04 8.81 -1.86
N SER A 111 26.15 8.63 -3.19
CA SER A 111 25.75 9.65 -4.16
C SER A 111 24.25 9.72 -4.42
N GLY A 112 23.45 8.80 -3.85
CA GLY A 112 22.02 8.70 -4.11
C GLY A 112 21.66 8.12 -5.47
N LEU A 113 22.64 7.58 -6.20
CA LEU A 113 22.45 7.04 -7.55
C LEU A 113 21.50 5.85 -7.56
N THR A 114 21.55 4.99 -6.53
CA THR A 114 20.63 3.87 -6.38
C THR A 114 19.18 4.32 -6.22
N ARG A 115 18.94 5.36 -5.41
CA ARG A 115 17.60 5.95 -5.22
C ARG A 115 17.09 6.58 -6.52
N LYS A 116 17.96 7.28 -7.25
CA LYS A 116 17.63 7.85 -8.56
C LYS A 116 17.21 6.74 -9.53
N TRP A 117 18.04 5.71 -9.70
CA TRP A 117 17.73 4.61 -10.62
C TRP A 117 16.44 3.88 -10.26
N LEU A 118 16.16 3.68 -8.97
CA LEU A 118 14.90 3.08 -8.54
C LEU A 118 13.70 3.94 -8.94
N GLY A 119 13.77 5.26 -8.71
CA GLY A 119 12.71 6.20 -9.11
C GLY A 119 12.53 6.30 -10.63
N ASP A 120 13.63 6.35 -11.39
CA ASP A 120 13.62 6.35 -12.85
C ASP A 120 12.98 5.05 -13.37
N THR A 121 13.33 3.91 -12.78
CA THR A 121 12.75 2.61 -13.13
C THR A 121 11.25 2.57 -12.85
N TYR A 122 10.81 3.04 -11.68
CA TYR A 122 9.38 3.13 -11.36
C TYR A 122 8.62 4.00 -12.36
N SER A 123 9.19 5.15 -12.72
CA SER A 123 8.58 6.08 -13.67
C SER A 123 8.46 5.47 -15.07
N LEU A 124 9.50 4.76 -15.53
CA LEU A 124 9.50 4.07 -16.81
C LEU A 124 8.40 3.01 -16.88
N TYR A 125 8.34 2.12 -15.88
CA TYR A 125 7.32 1.08 -15.85
C TYR A 125 5.91 1.65 -15.70
N GLN A 126 5.72 2.68 -14.87
CA GLN A 126 4.41 3.31 -14.74
C GLN A 126 3.92 3.87 -16.07
N ARG A 127 4.82 4.47 -16.86
CA ARG A 127 4.49 4.96 -18.21
C ARG A 127 4.11 3.82 -19.15
N GLU A 128 4.92 2.75 -19.21
CA GLU A 128 4.63 1.58 -20.06
C GLU A 128 3.27 0.95 -19.73
N TYR A 129 2.98 0.74 -18.45
CA TYR A 129 1.68 0.18 -18.02
C TYR A 129 0.51 1.12 -18.35
N THR A 130 0.69 2.44 -18.25
CA THR A 130 -0.37 3.41 -18.58
C THR A 130 -0.65 3.43 -20.08
N GLU A 131 0.41 3.42 -20.90
CA GLU A 131 0.31 3.38 -22.36
C GLU A 131 -0.36 2.08 -22.83
N GLU A 132 0.04 0.92 -22.32
CA GLU A 132 -0.60 -0.37 -22.64
C GLU A 132 -2.09 -0.38 -22.29
N ARG A 133 -2.47 0.14 -21.11
CA ARG A 133 -3.87 0.15 -20.67
C ARG A 133 -4.74 1.08 -21.52
N SER A 134 -4.18 2.20 -21.98
CA SER A 134 -4.87 3.15 -22.87
C SER A 134 -5.21 2.53 -24.23
N THR A 135 -4.45 1.52 -24.67
CA THR A 135 -4.71 0.82 -25.94
C THR A 135 -5.72 -0.33 -25.83
N LEU A 136 -6.01 -0.81 -24.62
CA LEU A 136 -6.81 -2.02 -24.39
C LEU A 136 -8.23 -1.78 -23.87
N GLU A 137 -8.56 -0.61 -23.31
CA GLU A 137 -9.91 -0.34 -22.79
C GLU A 137 -10.43 1.08 -23.14
N PRO A 138 -11.27 1.23 -24.20
CA PRO A 138 -11.97 2.48 -24.49
C PRO A 138 -13.23 2.73 -23.63
N GLU A 139 -13.64 1.81 -22.76
CA GLU A 139 -15.03 1.81 -22.24
C GLU A 139 -15.23 2.28 -20.78
N GLU A 140 -14.17 2.44 -19.97
CA GLU A 140 -14.28 3.02 -18.61
C GLU A 140 -13.63 4.42 -18.46
N ALA A 141 -13.21 5.03 -19.57
CA ALA A 141 -12.51 6.31 -19.57
C ALA A 141 -13.41 7.57 -19.44
N LEU A 142 -14.66 7.43 -18.97
CA LEU A 142 -15.59 8.56 -18.84
C LEU A 142 -15.73 9.14 -17.42
N THR A 143 -14.96 8.71 -16.42
CA THR A 143 -15.04 9.31 -15.07
C THR A 143 -13.72 9.79 -14.47
N SER A 144 -12.64 9.82 -15.23
CA SER A 144 -11.36 10.38 -14.75
C SER A 144 -10.79 11.39 -15.73
N SER A 145 -11.60 12.41 -16.04
CA SER A 145 -11.08 13.66 -16.62
C SER A 145 -10.25 14.36 -15.54
N ASP A 146 -8.94 14.09 -15.61
CA ASP A 146 -7.87 15.08 -15.64
C ASP A 146 -8.23 16.45 -15.02
N ASN A 147 -7.97 16.59 -13.70
CA ASN A 147 -7.70 17.89 -13.03
C ASN A 147 -7.53 17.80 -11.50
N GLY A 148 -7.07 16.69 -10.89
CA GLY A 148 -6.81 16.66 -9.42
C GLY A 148 -7.99 17.06 -8.51
N LEU A 149 -9.19 17.15 -9.09
CA LEU A 149 -10.44 17.47 -8.41
C LEU A 149 -10.94 16.16 -7.83
N VAL A 150 -10.64 15.94 -6.55
CA VAL A 150 -11.28 14.90 -5.77
C VAL A 150 -12.79 15.16 -5.85
N VAL A 151 -13.52 14.28 -6.54
CA VAL A 151 -14.97 14.39 -6.66
C VAL A 151 -15.56 14.14 -5.28
N LEU A 152 -15.90 15.23 -4.59
CA LEU A 152 -16.48 15.17 -3.26
C LEU A 152 -17.90 14.59 -3.37
N GLY A 153 -18.03 13.30 -3.09
CA GLY A 153 -19.32 12.63 -2.97
C GLY A 153 -20.15 13.17 -1.79
N ILE A 154 -21.46 13.00 -1.87
CA ILE A 154 -22.43 13.47 -0.85
C ILE A 154 -22.14 12.90 0.56
N VAL A 155 -21.47 11.75 0.61
CA VAL A 155 -21.01 11.09 1.85
C VAL A 155 -20.06 11.97 2.66
N HIS A 156 -19.22 12.79 2.02
CA HIS A 156 -18.29 13.68 2.71
C HIS A 156 -18.98 14.90 3.34
N PHE A 157 -20.22 15.20 2.94
CA PHE A 157 -21.00 16.31 3.47
C PHE A 157 -21.95 15.90 4.60
N GLN A 158 -22.05 14.62 4.94
CA GLN A 158 -22.97 14.13 5.97
C GLN A 158 -22.74 14.82 7.33
N GLY A 159 -21.47 14.98 7.75
CA GLY A 159 -21.12 15.63 9.01
C GLY A 159 -21.65 17.07 9.12
N PRO A 160 -21.31 17.97 8.18
CA PRO A 160 -21.87 19.31 8.13
C PRO A 160 -23.40 19.35 8.12
N PHE A 161 -24.07 18.45 7.36
CA PHE A 161 -25.52 18.38 7.36
C PHE A 161 -26.09 17.96 8.73
N PHE A 162 -25.48 17.00 9.42
CA PHE A 162 -25.90 16.63 10.79
C PHE A 162 -25.81 17.81 11.75
N ILE A 163 -24.72 18.59 11.72
CA ILE A 163 -24.56 19.77 12.56
C ILE A 163 -25.65 20.82 12.25
N LEU A 164 -25.93 21.03 10.96
CA LEU A 164 -26.99 21.94 10.52
C LEU A 164 -28.37 21.51 11.04
N PHE A 165 -28.72 20.24 10.89
CA PHE A 165 -29.99 19.71 11.39
C PHE A 165 -30.11 19.79 12.91
N LEU A 166 -29.01 19.53 13.63
CA LEU A 166 -28.98 19.57 15.09
C LEU A 166 -29.13 21.01 15.60
N GLY A 167 -28.47 21.97 14.95
CA GLY A 167 -28.63 23.40 15.23
C GLY A 167 -30.04 23.92 14.94
N ALA A 168 -30.59 23.59 13.77
CA ALA A 168 -31.94 23.99 13.40
C ALA A 168 -33.00 23.37 14.32
N GLY A 169 -32.88 22.07 14.62
CA GLY A 169 -33.76 21.37 15.56
C GLY A 169 -33.68 21.95 16.98
N GLY A 170 -32.47 22.25 17.46
CA GLY A 170 -32.27 22.90 18.75
C GLY A 170 -32.90 24.30 18.82
N GLY A 171 -32.78 25.10 17.76
CA GLY A 171 -33.41 26.41 17.67
C GLY A 171 -34.94 26.35 17.71
N VAL A 172 -35.54 25.40 16.99
CA VAL A 172 -37.00 25.18 17.03
C VAL A 172 -37.45 24.76 18.42
N LEU A 173 -36.72 23.85 19.08
CA LEU A 173 -37.04 23.41 20.44
C LEU A 173 -36.97 24.55 21.46
N LEU A 174 -35.95 25.41 21.38
CA LEU A 174 -35.83 26.59 22.24
C LEU A 174 -36.99 27.57 22.05
N LEU A 175 -37.38 27.82 20.79
CA LEU A 175 -38.50 28.70 20.47
C LEU A 175 -39.83 28.14 20.99
N LEU A 176 -40.05 26.83 20.88
CA LEU A 176 -41.22 26.16 21.45
C LEU A 176 -41.25 26.26 22.99
N LEU A 177 -40.10 26.09 23.64
CA LEU A 177 -39.96 26.26 25.09
C LEU A 177 -40.26 27.70 25.54
N GLU A 178 -39.78 28.70 24.81
CA GLU A 178 -40.05 30.10 25.09
C GLU A 178 -41.54 30.42 24.93
N LEU A 179 -42.18 29.93 23.87
CA LEU A 179 -43.63 30.10 23.69
C LEU A 179 -44.43 29.44 24.82
N LEU A 180 -44.03 28.26 25.27
CA LEU A 180 -44.72 27.54 26.34
C LEU A 180 -44.57 28.26 27.70
N THR A 181 -43.37 28.79 27.99
CA THR A 181 -43.08 29.52 29.23
C THR A 181 -43.69 30.93 29.23
N SER A 182 -43.79 31.60 28.08
CA SER A 182 -44.43 32.92 27.94
C SER A 182 -45.95 32.91 28.11
N ARG A 183 -46.58 31.74 27.93
CA ARG A 183 -48.03 31.52 28.03
C ARG A 183 -48.49 31.14 29.44
N LEU A 184 -47.57 30.72 30.30
CA LEU A 184 -47.79 30.37 31.71
C LEU A 184 -47.60 31.59 32.60
#